data_AF-A0A919GKI5-F1
#
_entry.id   AF-A0A919GKI5-F1
#
_cell.length_a   1.000
_cell.length_b   1.000
_cell.length_c   1.000
_cell.angle_alpha   90.00
_cell.angle_beta   90.00
_cell.angle_gamma   90.00
#
_symmetry.space_group_name_H-M   'P 1'
#
loop_
_entity.id
_entity.type
_entity.pdbx_description
1 polymer ?
#
loop_
_entity_poly.entity_id
_entity_poly.type
_entity_poly.pdbx_seq_one_letter_code
_entity_poly.pdbx_strand_id
1 'polypeptide(L)'
;MQHKARLLLAAVAVTASAGLALGAAAPLATASGSYVVDGSGDATNDWGDEGTLSTGKHSRSNATRLWQTVLYADGAKWKDAGGDLHTFTASDIDGIFGWKTRSATKYWQKEEGLEDIDGIVGKETFGQADGYLYGPYSDGEVTYTGVAYEVSFKRLDGEYYVKVGSKWKVAAYNWRS
;
A
#
# COMPACT_ATOMS: atom_id res chain seq x y z
N MET A 1 21.39 6.57 14.60
CA MET A 1 20.17 6.19 13.85
C MET A 1 20.13 4.67 13.84
N GLN A 2 19.21 4.05 14.58
CA GLN A 2 19.06 2.60 14.57
C GLN A 2 18.10 2.25 13.44
N HIS A 3 18.62 1.64 12.37
CA HIS A 3 17.79 1.00 11.36
C HIS A 3 17.06 -0.16 12.06
N LYS A 4 15.75 -0.03 12.28
CA LYS A 4 14.93 -1.18 12.68
C LYS A 4 14.99 -2.15 11.49
N ALA A 5 15.72 -3.25 11.64
CA ALA A 5 15.84 -4.25 10.59
C ALA A 5 14.47 -4.92 10.40
N ARG A 6 13.80 -4.61 9.28
CA ARG A 6 12.66 -5.39 8.82
C ARG A 6 13.22 -6.74 8.35
N LEU A 7 12.74 -7.85 8.92
CA LEU A 7 12.92 -9.13 8.26
C LEU A 7 12.12 -9.05 6.96
N LEU A 8 12.81 -9.05 5.82
CA LEU A 8 12.20 -9.31 4.52
C LEU A 8 11.52 -10.69 4.63
N LEU A 9 10.19 -10.70 4.65
CA LEU A 9 9.41 -11.92 4.44
C LEU A 9 9.59 -12.29 2.97
N ALA A 10 10.66 -13.04 2.67
CA ALA A 10 10.72 -13.77 1.42
C ALA A 10 9.58 -14.79 1.46
N ALA A 11 8.50 -14.53 0.71
CA ALA A 11 7.43 -15.49 0.53
C ALA A 11 7.99 -16.74 -0.15
N VAL A 12 8.34 -17.75 0.65
CA VAL A 12 8.57 -19.10 0.16
C VAL A 12 7.22 -19.60 -0.37
N ALA A 13 7.09 -19.66 -1.69
CA ALA A 13 5.99 -20.34 -2.33
C ALA A 13 6.01 -21.81 -1.91
N VAL A 14 5.14 -22.19 -0.97
CA VAL A 14 4.89 -23.60 -0.66
C VAL A 14 4.13 -24.20 -1.83
N THR A 15 4.83 -24.93 -2.69
CA THR A 15 4.20 -25.82 -3.66
C THR A 15 3.53 -26.97 -2.91
N ALA A 16 2.22 -26.86 -2.68
CA ALA A 16 1.39 -28.02 -2.35
C ALA A 16 1.07 -28.76 -3.65
N SER A 17 1.78 -29.87 -3.90
CA SER A 17 1.43 -30.81 -4.95
C SER A 17 0.19 -31.61 -4.55
N ALA A 18 -0.94 -31.38 -5.22
CA ALA A 18 -2.06 -32.32 -5.23
C ALA A 18 -2.84 -32.22 -6.55
N GLY A 19 -2.71 -33.27 -7.38
CA GLY A 19 -3.73 -33.74 -8.33
C GLY A 19 -3.98 -32.89 -9.58
N LEU A 20 -3.56 -33.41 -10.74
CA LEU A 20 -4.03 -32.97 -12.06
C LEU A 20 -5.56 -33.10 -12.19
N ALA A 21 -6.24 -31.98 -12.38
CA ALA A 21 -7.48 -31.90 -13.13
C ALA A 21 -7.40 -30.67 -14.06
N LEU A 22 -7.29 -30.91 -15.36
CA LEU A 22 -7.44 -29.87 -16.40
C LEU A 22 -8.89 -29.40 -16.39
N GLY A 23 -9.20 -28.40 -15.58
CA GLY A 23 -10.45 -27.63 -15.64
C GLY A 23 -10.10 -26.20 -16.00
N ALA A 24 -10.76 -25.66 -17.03
CA ALA A 24 -10.55 -24.30 -17.52
C ALA A 24 -10.43 -23.31 -16.35
N ALA A 25 -9.36 -22.50 -16.35
CA ALA A 25 -9.26 -21.37 -15.46
C ALA A 25 -10.47 -20.46 -15.72
N ALA A 26 -11.47 -20.52 -14.85
CA ALA A 26 -12.47 -19.48 -14.79
C ALA A 26 -11.70 -18.17 -14.58
N PRO A 27 -12.00 -17.09 -15.32
CA PRO A 27 -11.44 -15.79 -14.98
C PRO A 27 -11.78 -15.55 -13.51
N LEU A 28 -10.75 -15.36 -12.68
CA LEU A 28 -10.95 -14.91 -11.30
C LEU A 28 -11.81 -13.65 -11.40
N ALA A 29 -13.02 -13.74 -10.84
CA ALA A 29 -13.97 -12.67 -10.86
C ALA A 29 -13.27 -11.41 -10.34
N THR A 30 -13.25 -10.35 -11.14
CA THR A 30 -12.84 -9.04 -10.66
C THR A 30 -13.72 -8.73 -9.45
N ALA A 31 -13.13 -8.63 -8.26
CA ALA A 31 -13.87 -8.27 -7.06
C ALA A 31 -14.59 -6.95 -7.37
N SER A 32 -15.91 -7.05 -7.47
CA SER A 32 -16.80 -5.94 -7.75
C SER A 32 -17.41 -5.53 -6.41
N GLY A 33 -16.78 -4.57 -5.74
CA GLY A 33 -17.17 -4.06 -4.42
C GLY A 33 -15.99 -4.16 -3.46
N SER A 34 -15.41 -3.10 -2.93
CA SER A 34 -15.94 -1.78 -2.58
C SER A 34 -15.17 -0.64 -3.28
N TYR A 35 -15.71 0.58 -3.27
CA TYR A 35 -14.99 1.78 -3.76
C TYR A 35 -13.87 2.23 -2.81
N VAL A 36 -13.42 1.35 -1.90
CA VAL A 36 -12.57 1.62 -0.75
C VAL A 36 -11.60 0.46 -0.55
N VAL A 37 -10.46 0.72 0.08
CA VAL A 37 -9.49 -0.32 0.47
C VAL A 37 -10.17 -1.25 1.46
N ASP A 38 -10.31 -2.51 1.06
CA ASP A 38 -10.88 -3.60 1.85
C ASP A 38 -10.02 -3.83 3.09
N GLY A 39 -10.72 -4.12 4.16
CA GLY A 39 -10.15 -4.58 5.41
C GLY A 39 -10.99 -5.75 5.89
N SER A 40 -11.16 -6.78 5.08
CA SER A 40 -11.85 -8.02 5.45
C SER A 40 -10.82 -9.14 5.63
N GLY A 41 -10.93 -9.93 6.71
CA GLY A 41 -9.94 -10.97 7.00
C GLY A 41 -8.75 -10.50 7.85
N ASP A 42 -7.54 -10.98 7.57
CA ASP A 42 -6.35 -10.67 8.38
C ASP A 42 -5.70 -9.37 7.91
N ALA A 43 -5.23 -8.52 8.83
CA ALA A 43 -4.62 -7.23 8.44
C ALA A 43 -3.44 -7.37 7.47
N THR A 44 -2.79 -8.53 7.46
CA THR A 44 -1.61 -8.83 6.65
C THR A 44 -1.93 -9.34 5.24
N ASN A 45 -3.19 -9.35 4.80
CA ASN A 45 -3.57 -9.69 3.43
C ASN A 45 -4.63 -8.78 2.81
N ASP A 46 -4.92 -7.65 3.47
CA ASP A 46 -6.02 -6.75 3.13
C ASP A 46 -5.76 -5.89 1.87
N TRP A 47 -4.51 -5.54 1.54
CA TRP A 47 -4.22 -4.69 0.37
C TRP A 47 -3.78 -5.49 -0.86
N GLY A 48 -3.47 -6.78 -0.71
CA GLY A 48 -2.94 -7.62 -1.79
C GLY A 48 -3.90 -7.87 -2.96
N ASP A 49 -5.21 -7.67 -2.84
CA ASP A 49 -6.21 -7.83 -3.92
C ASP A 49 -6.86 -6.51 -4.37
N GLU A 50 -6.29 -5.40 -3.90
CA GLU A 50 -6.79 -4.06 -4.11
C GLU A 50 -6.59 -3.48 -5.52
N GLY A 51 -7.40 -2.45 -5.80
CA GLY A 51 -7.37 -1.71 -7.07
C GLY A 51 -6.06 -0.96 -7.31
N THR A 52 -5.64 -0.89 -8.58
CA THR A 52 -4.37 -0.26 -8.96
C THR A 52 -4.36 1.26 -8.72
N LEU A 53 -3.37 1.77 -7.97
CA LEU A 53 -3.07 3.21 -7.91
C LEU A 53 -1.93 3.58 -8.87
N SER A 54 -2.15 4.61 -9.68
CA SER A 54 -1.11 5.14 -10.57
C SER A 54 -1.43 6.58 -10.98
N THR A 55 -0.60 7.18 -11.83
CA THR A 55 -0.90 8.48 -12.45
C THR A 55 -2.19 8.48 -13.28
N GLY A 56 -2.61 7.31 -13.79
CA GLY A 56 -3.79 7.16 -14.65
C GLY A 56 -5.01 6.50 -13.99
N LYS A 57 -4.84 5.89 -12.81
CA LYS A 57 -5.92 5.19 -12.09
C LYS A 57 -5.95 5.64 -10.64
N HIS A 58 -7.14 6.06 -10.17
CA HIS A 58 -7.37 6.52 -8.80
C HIS A 58 -6.38 7.59 -8.33
N SER A 59 -5.87 8.39 -9.26
CA SER A 59 -4.78 9.35 -9.05
C SER A 59 -5.15 10.55 -8.17
N ARG A 60 -6.41 10.65 -7.73
CA ARG A 60 -6.93 11.70 -6.86
C ARG A 60 -7.90 11.11 -5.84
N SER A 61 -7.37 10.46 -4.81
CA SER A 61 -8.17 9.59 -3.93
C SER A 61 -7.64 9.54 -2.50
N ASN A 62 -8.46 9.11 -1.55
CA ASN A 62 -8.00 8.81 -0.19
C ASN A 62 -7.20 7.51 -0.14
N ALA A 63 -7.44 6.54 -1.04
CA ALA A 63 -6.55 5.40 -1.23
C ALA A 63 -5.12 5.83 -1.61
N THR A 64 -4.99 6.87 -2.45
CA THR A 64 -3.67 7.49 -2.71
C THR A 64 -3.03 8.07 -1.44
N ARG A 65 -3.82 8.70 -0.55
CA ARG A 65 -3.29 9.21 0.72
C ARG A 65 -2.78 8.09 1.62
N LEU A 66 -3.47 6.95 1.63
CA LEU A 66 -3.03 5.76 2.37
C LEU A 66 -1.65 5.33 1.85
N TRP A 67 -1.49 5.20 0.53
CA TRP A 67 -0.20 4.86 -0.05
C TRP A 67 0.89 5.91 0.20
N GLN A 68 0.58 7.21 0.07
CA GLN A 68 1.54 8.27 0.39
C GLN A 68 1.95 8.27 1.87
N THR A 69 1.07 7.83 2.77
CA THR A 69 1.38 7.62 4.20
C THR A 69 2.39 6.48 4.38
N VAL A 70 2.27 5.40 3.62
CA VAL A 70 3.27 4.31 3.57
C VAL A 70 4.63 4.82 3.08
N LEU A 71 4.65 5.56 1.96
CA LEU A 71 5.89 6.14 1.43
C LEU A 71 6.57 7.07 2.44
N TYR A 72 5.79 7.86 3.17
CA TYR A 72 6.29 8.70 4.26
C TYR A 72 6.85 7.86 5.40
N ALA A 73 6.12 6.83 5.86
CA ALA A 73 6.53 5.93 6.94
C ALA A 73 7.86 5.24 6.64
N ASP A 74 8.10 4.89 5.38
CA ASP A 74 9.36 4.26 4.95
C ASP A 74 10.47 5.23 4.61
N GLY A 75 10.21 6.54 4.64
CA GLY A 75 11.18 7.54 4.24
C GLY A 75 11.61 7.37 2.79
N ALA A 76 10.68 6.93 1.93
CA ALA A 76 10.92 6.75 0.50
C ALA A 76 11.44 8.05 -0.13
N LYS A 77 12.16 7.95 -1.25
CA LYS A 77 12.74 9.13 -1.91
C LYS A 77 12.19 9.31 -3.32
N TRP A 78 11.94 10.55 -3.72
CA TRP A 78 11.60 10.90 -5.09
C TRP A 78 12.77 11.63 -5.77
N LYS A 79 12.91 11.44 -7.08
CA LYS A 79 13.98 12.02 -7.89
C LYS A 79 13.44 13.25 -8.63
N ASP A 80 14.10 14.39 -8.49
CA ASP A 80 13.72 15.60 -9.22
C ASP A 80 14.25 15.62 -10.67
N ALA A 81 14.01 16.72 -11.39
CA ALA A 81 14.45 16.87 -12.78
C ALA A 81 15.98 17.00 -12.92
N GLY A 82 16.69 17.48 -11.89
CA GLY A 82 18.15 17.53 -11.84
C GLY A 82 18.78 16.18 -11.52
N GLY A 83 17.98 15.26 -11.00
CA GLY A 83 18.35 13.91 -10.64
C GLY A 83 18.68 13.73 -9.16
N ASP A 84 18.45 14.76 -8.35
CA ASP A 84 18.67 14.71 -6.91
C ASP A 84 17.53 13.97 -6.22
N LEU A 85 17.88 13.23 -5.16
CA LEU A 85 16.92 12.50 -4.35
C LEU A 85 16.45 13.36 -3.18
N HIS A 86 15.13 13.45 -3.05
CA HIS A 86 14.44 14.15 -1.97
C HIS A 86 13.63 13.16 -1.15
N THR A 87 13.70 13.27 0.18
CA THR A 87 12.88 12.46 1.06
C THR A 87 11.39 12.80 0.88
N PHE A 88 10.54 11.78 0.81
CA PHE A 88 9.10 11.92 0.80
C PHE A 88 8.62 12.32 2.20
N THR A 89 7.92 13.44 2.30
CA THR A 89 7.54 14.03 3.59
C THR A 89 6.04 14.02 3.81
N ALA A 90 5.61 14.30 5.04
CA ALA A 90 4.19 14.48 5.35
C ALA A 90 3.51 15.56 4.49
N SER A 91 4.26 16.55 3.98
CA SER A 91 3.72 17.58 3.08
C SER A 91 3.42 17.08 1.66
N ASP A 92 4.02 15.96 1.26
CA ASP A 92 3.75 15.31 -0.03
C ASP A 92 2.50 14.39 0.04
N ILE A 93 1.87 14.21 1.22
CA ILE A 93 0.63 13.44 1.41
C ILE A 93 -0.58 14.33 1.06
N ASP A 94 -0.84 14.47 -0.24
CA ASP A 94 -1.91 15.31 -0.78
C ASP A 94 -3.07 14.52 -1.41
N GLY A 95 -2.97 13.19 -1.51
CA GLY A 95 -3.93 12.32 -2.17
C GLY A 95 -3.92 12.44 -3.69
N ILE A 96 -2.86 13.00 -4.28
CA ILE A 96 -2.64 13.08 -5.73
C ILE A 96 -1.47 12.17 -6.10
N PHE A 97 -1.73 11.15 -6.91
CA PHE A 97 -0.71 10.26 -7.43
C PHE A 97 0.02 10.93 -8.60
N GLY A 98 0.82 11.95 -8.27
CA GLY A 98 1.62 12.70 -9.21
C GLY A 98 2.97 12.06 -9.50
N TRP A 99 3.83 12.79 -10.22
CA TRP A 99 5.16 12.33 -10.58
C TRP A 99 6.06 12.05 -9.35
N LYS A 100 5.94 12.85 -8.28
CA LYS A 100 6.65 12.63 -7.01
C LYS A 100 6.27 11.29 -6.39
N THR A 101 4.97 11.05 -6.22
CA THR A 101 4.45 9.79 -5.66
C THR A 101 4.86 8.60 -6.53
N ARG A 102 4.79 8.72 -7.86
CA ARG A 102 5.27 7.68 -8.77
C ARG A 102 6.77 7.42 -8.59
N SER A 103 7.59 8.47 -8.51
CA SER A 103 9.04 8.32 -8.31
C SER A 103 9.37 7.69 -6.96
N ALA A 104 8.68 8.08 -5.89
CA ALA A 104 8.85 7.50 -4.56
C ALA A 104 8.35 6.05 -4.50
N THR A 105 7.30 5.71 -5.25
CA THR A 105 6.82 4.32 -5.39
C THR A 105 7.89 3.45 -6.04
N LYS A 106 8.54 3.92 -7.11
CA LYS A 106 9.67 3.20 -7.72
C LYS A 106 10.83 3.00 -6.76
N TYR A 107 11.16 4.04 -5.99
CA TYR A 107 12.19 3.93 -4.96
C TYR A 107 11.82 2.85 -3.95
N TRP A 108 10.60 2.89 -3.43
CA TRP A 108 10.09 1.92 -2.46
C TRP A 108 10.10 0.49 -3.02
N GLN A 109 9.54 0.26 -4.21
CA GLN A 109 9.53 -1.06 -4.88
C GLN A 109 10.94 -1.63 -5.00
N LYS A 110 11.92 -0.79 -5.34
CA LYS A 110 13.32 -1.19 -5.44
C LYS A 110 13.93 -1.56 -4.08
N GLU A 111 13.68 -0.75 -3.04
CA GLU A 111 14.24 -1.02 -1.69
C GLU A 111 13.63 -2.27 -1.06
N GLU A 112 12.37 -2.56 -1.36
CA GLU A 112 11.67 -3.77 -0.93
C GLU A 112 11.98 -5.00 -1.81
N GLY A 113 12.77 -4.83 -2.87
CA GLY A 113 13.24 -5.94 -3.71
C GLY A 113 12.17 -6.53 -4.63
N LEU A 114 11.17 -5.75 -5.03
CA LEU A 114 10.12 -6.20 -5.94
C LEU A 114 10.65 -6.37 -7.37
N GLU A 115 10.07 -7.34 -8.09
CA GLU A 115 10.43 -7.61 -9.49
C GLU A 115 10.04 -6.43 -10.40
N ASP A 116 8.82 -5.90 -10.22
CA ASP A 116 8.30 -4.75 -10.97
C ASP A 116 8.60 -3.42 -10.26
N ILE A 117 9.45 -2.59 -10.91
CA ILE A 117 9.84 -1.24 -10.45
C ILE A 117 9.24 -0.17 -11.40
N ASP A 118 7.93 -0.24 -11.60
CA ASP A 118 7.19 0.54 -12.59
C ASP A 118 6.55 1.82 -12.02
N GLY A 119 6.53 1.96 -10.69
CA GLY A 119 5.93 3.07 -9.96
C GLY A 119 4.41 3.00 -9.90
N ILE A 120 3.84 1.82 -10.07
CA ILE A 120 2.41 1.52 -9.98
C ILE A 120 2.16 0.71 -8.72
N VAL A 121 1.12 1.06 -7.96
CA VAL A 121 0.74 0.30 -6.78
C VAL A 121 -0.31 -0.72 -7.23
N GLY A 122 0.15 -1.94 -7.50
CA GLY A 122 -0.70 -3.09 -7.79
C GLY A 122 -0.63 -4.13 -6.68
N LYS A 123 -1.19 -5.31 -6.96
CA LYS A 123 -1.25 -6.46 -6.05
C LYS A 123 0.06 -6.77 -5.34
N GLU A 124 1.18 -6.82 -6.07
CA GLU A 124 2.49 -7.14 -5.46
C GLU A 124 2.99 -6.01 -4.55
N THR A 125 2.86 -4.76 -4.98
CA THR A 125 3.32 -3.61 -4.20
C THR A 125 2.51 -3.45 -2.91
N PHE A 126 1.18 -3.57 -2.99
CA PHE A 126 0.34 -3.52 -1.80
C PHE A 126 0.49 -4.76 -0.92
N GLY A 127 0.54 -5.96 -1.49
CA GLY A 127 0.74 -7.19 -0.73
C GLY A 127 2.08 -7.21 0.01
N GLN A 128 3.13 -6.59 -0.55
CA GLN A 128 4.39 -6.41 0.18
C GLN A 128 4.23 -5.45 1.37
N ALA A 129 3.45 -4.38 1.23
CA ALA A 129 3.21 -3.41 2.30
C ALA A 129 2.33 -4.01 3.43
N ASP A 130 1.40 -4.91 3.10
CA ASP A 130 0.55 -5.61 4.09
C ASP A 130 1.36 -6.34 5.15
N GLY A 131 2.51 -6.92 4.77
CA GLY A 131 3.39 -7.62 5.69
C GLY A 131 3.95 -6.75 6.82
N TYR A 132 3.77 -5.42 6.74
CA TYR A 132 4.21 -4.46 7.74
C TYR A 132 3.07 -3.87 8.58
N LEU A 133 1.83 -4.35 8.38
CA LEU A 133 0.66 -4.00 9.19
C LEU A 133 0.58 -4.87 10.45
N TYR A 134 0.26 -4.23 11.58
CA TYR A 134 0.05 -4.86 12.88
C TYR A 134 -1.28 -4.41 13.47
N GLY A 135 -2.06 -5.35 13.98
CA GLY A 135 -3.43 -5.13 14.45
C GLY A 135 -4.45 -5.99 13.67
N PRO A 136 -5.73 -5.59 13.62
CA PRO A 136 -6.30 -4.42 14.28
C PRO A 136 -6.31 -4.57 15.81
N TYR A 137 -6.11 -3.46 16.52
CA TYR A 137 -6.35 -3.38 17.96
C TYR A 137 -7.84 -3.23 18.25
N SER A 138 -8.23 -3.32 19.52
CA SER A 138 -9.65 -3.34 19.94
C SER A 138 -10.45 -2.09 19.56
N ASP A 139 -9.79 -0.97 19.28
CA ASP A 139 -10.41 0.28 18.84
C ASP A 139 -10.37 0.48 17.30
N GLY A 140 -9.96 -0.56 16.57
CA GLY A 140 -9.78 -0.55 15.12
C GLY A 140 -8.50 0.13 14.66
N GLU A 141 -7.57 0.50 15.53
CA GLU A 141 -6.26 0.98 15.08
C GLU A 141 -5.47 -0.13 14.37
N VAL A 142 -4.82 0.20 13.26
CA VAL A 142 -3.87 -0.66 12.56
C VAL A 142 -2.57 0.12 12.39
N THR A 143 -1.46 -0.44 12.84
CA THR A 143 -0.15 0.22 12.77
C THR A 143 0.62 -0.30 11.57
N TYR A 144 1.13 0.61 10.74
CA TYR A 144 2.14 0.28 9.73
C TYR A 144 3.52 0.63 10.28
N THR A 145 4.37 -0.39 10.39
CA THR A 145 5.71 -0.23 10.97
C THR A 145 6.72 0.12 9.89
N GLY A 146 6.84 1.42 9.60
CA GLY A 146 7.77 1.98 8.61
C GLY A 146 9.26 1.81 8.94
N VAL A 147 10.13 1.88 7.93
CA VAL A 147 11.60 1.96 8.14
C VAL A 147 11.99 3.23 8.89
N ALA A 148 11.33 4.36 8.60
CA ALA A 148 11.64 5.65 9.20
C ALA A 148 10.69 6.01 10.35
N TYR A 149 9.39 5.71 10.21
CA TYR A 149 8.35 6.08 11.16
C TYR A 149 7.29 4.98 11.30
N GLU A 150 6.72 4.84 12.50
CA GLU A 150 5.46 4.13 12.68
C GLU A 150 4.31 5.08 12.40
N VAL A 151 3.31 4.62 11.64
CA VAL A 151 2.10 5.39 11.30
C VAL A 151 0.87 4.55 11.57
N SER A 152 -0.23 5.20 11.93
CA SER A 152 -1.49 4.53 12.23
C SER A 152 -2.52 4.76 11.13
N PHE A 153 -3.27 3.70 10.83
CA PHE A 153 -4.52 3.68 10.10
C PHE A 153 -5.66 3.30 11.05
N LYS A 154 -6.91 3.44 10.59
CA LYS A 154 -8.04 2.77 11.23
C LYS A 154 -8.68 1.78 10.29
N ARG A 155 -9.11 0.65 10.83
CA ARG A 155 -9.90 -0.38 10.18
C ARG A 155 -11.17 -0.57 10.99
N LEU A 156 -12.31 -0.20 10.41
CA LEU A 156 -13.62 -0.22 11.05
C LEU A 156 -14.63 -0.78 10.06
N ASP A 157 -15.44 -1.74 10.50
CA ASP A 157 -16.53 -2.34 9.72
C ASP A 157 -16.10 -2.83 8.31
N GLY A 158 -14.86 -3.33 8.19
CA GLY A 158 -14.33 -3.85 6.93
C GLY A 158 -13.68 -2.81 6.00
N GLU A 159 -13.52 -1.56 6.44
CA GLU A 159 -12.97 -0.49 5.61
C GLU A 159 -11.74 0.15 6.24
N TYR A 160 -10.73 0.47 5.43
CA TYR A 160 -9.60 1.28 5.87
C TYR A 160 -9.89 2.78 5.87
N TYR A 161 -9.31 3.46 6.84
CA TYR A 161 -9.37 4.89 7.04
C TYR A 161 -7.95 5.45 7.15
N VAL A 162 -7.73 6.55 6.42
CA VAL A 162 -6.50 7.33 6.46
C VAL A 162 -6.73 8.65 7.18
N LYS A 163 -5.69 9.16 7.84
CA LYS A 163 -5.75 10.44 8.54
C LYS A 163 -5.60 11.61 7.56
N VAL A 164 -6.56 12.52 7.56
CA VAL A 164 -6.54 13.77 6.79
C VAL A 164 -6.69 14.93 7.77
N GLY A 165 -5.57 15.61 8.07
CA GLY A 165 -5.50 16.57 9.17
C GLY A 165 -5.78 15.89 10.52
N SER A 166 -6.82 16.34 11.22
CA SER A 166 -7.25 15.75 12.50
C SER A 166 -8.35 14.68 12.37
N LYS A 167 -8.79 14.36 11.14
CA LYS A 167 -9.96 13.50 10.91
C LYS A 167 -9.58 12.19 10.23
N TRP A 168 -10.25 11.11 10.60
CA TRP A 168 -10.22 9.84 9.87
C TRP A 168 -11.17 9.90 8.68
N LYS A 169 -10.70 9.45 7.51
CA LYS A 169 -11.44 9.44 6.26
C LYS A 169 -11.29 8.08 5.61
N VAL A 170 -12.39 7.51 5.11
CA VAL A 170 -12.37 6.26 4.36
C VAL A 170 -11.35 6.35 3.22
N ALA A 171 -10.51 5.33 3.07
CA ALA A 171 -9.50 5.18 2.03
C ALA A 171 -10.16 4.80 0.69
N ALA A 172 -11.02 5.68 0.19
CA ALA A 172 -11.77 5.47 -1.03
C ALA A 172 -10.95 5.75 -2.29
N TYR A 173 -11.23 5.02 -3.37
CA TYR A 173 -10.58 5.07 -4.68
C TYR A 173 -11.11 6.15 -5.63
N ASN A 174 -12.37 6.55 -5.46
CA ASN A 174 -13.10 7.42 -6.39
C ASN A 174 -13.23 8.88 -5.94
N TRP A 175 -12.82 9.22 -4.70
CA TRP A 175 -12.93 10.58 -4.18
C TRP A 175 -11.90 10.90 -3.11
N ARG A 176 -11.72 12.21 -2.86
CA ARG A 176 -10.83 12.79 -1.85
C ARG A 176 -11.59 13.91 -1.14
N SER A 177 -11.80 13.80 0.18
CA SER A 177 -12.54 14.78 1.02
C SER A 177 -11.74 15.28 2.19
#